data_AF-U1MWY2-F1
#
_entry.id   AF-U1MWY2-F1
#
_cell.length_a   1.000
_cell.length_b   1.000
_cell.length_c   1.000
_cell.angle_alpha   90.00
_cell.angle_beta   90.00
_cell.angle_gamma   90.00
#
_symmetry.space_group_name_H-M   'P 1'
#
loop_
_entity.id
_entity.type
_entity.pdbx_description
1 polymer ?
#
loop_
_entity_poly.entity_id
_entity_poly.type
_entity_poly.pdbx_seq_one_letter_code
_entity_poly.pdbx_strand_id
1 'polypeptide(L)'
;METDWAAVLPSLATKRDFFDTMWDVGTAIRGVTVSLPGQALLVNPSGHSIVTRPEPDHLWRASYEDLLRSGAAAAIEELQRTFAAADGDKPVLNLSGGKDSRLVLALMIAAGLSDRVCVSAQDPRGAKPQWKFDILDADLAISSRLTNRFGLDWRSSLPEREVWPDSLESQLADFQLFRGARSYQFFPLSHNYRYIKPAVRITGAGAGTLKSPWRQQWEREGLWAQLSRTPGSLDEDAHRILRSEFRRAPIPRELEGPVFARFSETLLSLGKGSIDDAVMNHYGAFRNRGHVGGMLWARDKGAIVCNPLLQPALQRASMRLPAHLRDAGRVTFDLLELLLPEMNDLEFQSGAWPWSSDRPQALDWSKYPSDRRGFFQSQDRRASAPRPQYKWGPNPDMTALIRSGLSELREAVDAAGLPGDHVVGPIQVEPPEDRRGQGRLLARLATWGQGLPHAASFARTIESRSPRVFSIFPEYDYTTPPAIGGSA
;
A
#
# COMPACT_ATOMS: atom_id res chain seq x y z
N MET A 1 9.64 -22.69 16.17
CA MET A 1 9.07 -22.83 14.81
C MET A 1 10.20 -22.53 13.84
N GLU A 2 10.34 -23.25 12.73
CA GLU A 2 11.46 -22.99 11.81
C GLU A 2 11.13 -21.81 10.87
N THR A 3 12.08 -20.90 10.68
CA THR A 3 11.92 -19.74 9.78
C THR A 3 12.02 -20.18 8.32
N ASP A 4 11.13 -19.66 7.48
CA ASP A 4 11.19 -19.83 6.03
C ASP A 4 11.99 -18.68 5.38
N TRP A 5 13.32 -18.82 5.38
CA TRP A 5 14.20 -17.79 4.84
C TRP A 5 13.96 -17.50 3.36
N ALA A 6 13.53 -18.48 2.57
CA ALA A 6 13.25 -18.27 1.16
C ALA A 6 12.02 -17.35 0.95
N ALA A 7 11.04 -17.37 1.86
CA ALA A 7 9.88 -16.47 1.82
C ALA A 7 10.20 -15.05 2.34
N VAL A 8 11.00 -14.95 3.40
CA VAL A 8 11.21 -13.68 4.13
C VAL A 8 12.35 -12.85 3.55
N LEU A 9 13.44 -13.50 3.12
CA LEU A 9 14.66 -12.83 2.72
C LEU A 9 14.44 -11.76 1.65
N PRO A 10 13.62 -11.98 0.60
CA PRO A 10 13.37 -10.96 -0.42
C PRO A 10 12.90 -9.61 0.17
N SER A 11 11.99 -9.66 1.13
CA SER A 11 11.45 -8.48 1.82
C SER A 11 12.44 -7.82 2.79
N LEU A 12 13.44 -8.57 3.27
CA LEU A 12 14.53 -8.05 4.08
C LEU A 12 15.63 -7.44 3.23
N ALA A 13 15.96 -8.06 2.11
CA ALA A 13 17.16 -7.75 1.34
C ALA A 13 16.96 -6.51 0.46
N THR A 14 15.75 -6.24 -0.04
CA THR A 14 15.46 -5.03 -0.84
C THR A 14 14.53 -4.04 -0.14
N LYS A 15 14.62 -2.77 -0.53
CA LYS A 15 13.69 -1.69 -0.14
C LYS A 15 12.68 -1.36 -1.24
N ARG A 16 12.71 -2.10 -2.35
CA ARG A 16 11.81 -1.88 -3.48
C ARG A 16 10.39 -2.32 -3.12
N ASP A 17 9.43 -1.56 -3.62
CA ASP A 17 8.01 -1.73 -3.30
C ASP A 17 7.47 -3.09 -3.73
N PHE A 18 8.11 -3.77 -4.68
CA PHE A 18 7.70 -5.11 -5.13
C PHE A 18 7.74 -6.14 -3.99
N PHE A 19 8.73 -6.04 -3.08
CA PHE A 19 8.96 -6.99 -1.99
C PHE A 19 8.67 -6.38 -0.60
N ASP A 20 8.09 -5.18 -0.52
CA ASP A 20 7.75 -4.53 0.77
C ASP A 20 6.55 -5.19 1.50
N THR A 21 5.88 -6.08 0.80
CA THR A 21 4.72 -6.86 1.19
C THR A 21 4.98 -8.33 0.88
N MET A 22 4.03 -9.19 1.24
CA MET A 22 4.04 -10.58 0.77
C MET A 22 4.21 -10.60 -0.75
N TRP A 23 4.94 -11.58 -1.27
CA TRP A 23 5.24 -11.71 -2.70
C TRP A 23 5.10 -13.17 -3.19
N ASP A 24 4.87 -14.11 -2.27
CA ASP A 24 4.49 -15.49 -2.54
C ASP A 24 3.40 -15.94 -1.54
N VAL A 25 3.00 -17.22 -1.57
CA VAL A 25 2.03 -17.77 -0.60
C VAL A 25 2.67 -18.18 0.73
N GLY A 26 3.99 -18.12 0.86
CA GLY A 26 4.71 -18.46 2.07
C GLY A 26 4.58 -17.38 3.14
N THR A 27 4.80 -17.79 4.39
CA THR A 27 4.94 -16.86 5.52
C THR A 27 6.34 -16.96 6.10
N ALA A 28 6.62 -16.20 7.16
CA ALA A 28 7.87 -16.33 7.89
C ALA A 28 8.08 -17.67 8.58
N ILE A 29 7.01 -18.47 8.73
CA ILE A 29 7.03 -19.75 9.42
C ILE A 29 6.97 -20.87 8.38
N ARG A 30 7.95 -21.77 8.38
CA ARG A 30 7.99 -22.92 7.48
C ARG A 30 6.75 -23.79 7.66
N GLY A 31 6.12 -24.14 6.55
CA GLY A 31 4.90 -24.95 6.53
C GLY A 31 3.61 -24.15 6.77
N VAL A 32 3.70 -22.85 7.05
CA VAL A 32 2.54 -21.96 7.16
C VAL A 32 2.42 -21.14 5.87
N THR A 33 1.28 -21.26 5.20
CA THR A 33 1.00 -20.58 3.93
C THR A 33 -0.29 -19.76 4.00
N VAL A 34 -0.40 -18.78 3.11
CA VAL A 34 -1.59 -17.94 2.92
C VAL A 34 -2.32 -18.38 1.67
N SER A 35 -3.64 -18.56 1.77
CA SER A 35 -4.48 -18.84 0.60
C SER A 35 -4.52 -17.64 -0.34
N LEU A 36 -4.44 -17.93 -1.65
CA LEU A 36 -4.60 -16.93 -2.70
C LEU A 36 -6.04 -16.38 -2.71
N PRO A 37 -6.24 -15.16 -3.22
CA PRO A 37 -7.59 -14.66 -3.47
C PRO A 37 -8.38 -15.63 -4.33
N GLY A 38 -9.66 -15.80 -3.99
CA GLY A 38 -10.51 -16.76 -4.67
C GLY A 38 -10.39 -18.20 -4.16
N GLN A 39 -9.39 -18.56 -3.37
CA GLN A 39 -9.32 -19.89 -2.76
C GLN A 39 -10.18 -20.00 -1.48
N ALA A 40 -10.59 -21.22 -1.16
CA ALA A 40 -11.27 -21.60 0.08
C ALA A 40 -10.62 -22.85 0.69
N LEU A 41 -10.56 -22.89 2.03
CA LEU A 41 -10.17 -24.09 2.78
C LEU A 41 -11.41 -24.92 3.06
N LEU A 42 -11.46 -26.13 2.52
CA LEU A 42 -12.46 -27.13 2.86
C LEU A 42 -11.91 -28.03 3.95
N VAL A 43 -12.64 -28.19 5.04
CA VAL A 43 -12.30 -29.09 6.15
C VAL A 43 -13.41 -30.10 6.31
N ASN A 44 -13.06 -31.38 6.35
CA ASN A 44 -13.98 -32.49 6.55
C ASN A 44 -13.35 -33.54 7.50
N PRO A 45 -14.09 -34.57 7.94
CA PRO A 45 -13.54 -35.58 8.85
C PRO A 45 -12.31 -36.34 8.31
N SER A 46 -12.11 -36.40 6.99
CA SER A 46 -10.97 -37.06 6.35
C SER A 46 -9.75 -36.16 6.12
N GLY A 47 -9.86 -34.85 6.38
CA GLY A 47 -8.75 -33.92 6.23
C GLY A 47 -9.17 -32.54 5.73
N HIS A 48 -8.25 -31.87 5.04
CA HIS A 48 -8.49 -30.55 4.46
C HIS A 48 -7.95 -30.44 3.03
N SER A 49 -8.54 -29.55 2.25
CA SER A 49 -8.06 -29.20 0.91
C SER A 49 -8.28 -27.73 0.60
N ILE A 50 -7.45 -27.19 -0.28
CA ILE A 50 -7.63 -25.84 -0.83
C ILE A 50 -8.31 -25.98 -2.18
N VAL A 51 -9.45 -25.32 -2.35
CA VAL A 51 -10.18 -25.29 -3.63
C VAL A 51 -10.27 -23.87 -4.16
N THR A 52 -10.27 -23.72 -5.48
CA THR A 52 -10.57 -22.44 -6.13
C THR A 52 -12.08 -22.23 -6.12
N ARG A 53 -12.55 -21.12 -5.57
CA ARG A 53 -13.96 -20.73 -5.66
C ARG A 53 -14.27 -20.39 -7.10
N PRO A 54 -15.38 -20.91 -7.66
CA PRO A 54 -15.81 -20.52 -8.98
C PRO A 54 -16.09 -19.02 -8.97
N GLU A 55 -15.53 -18.31 -9.95
CA GLU A 55 -15.93 -16.94 -10.21
C GLU A 55 -17.39 -16.95 -10.75
N PRO A 56 -18.21 -15.94 -10.44
CA PRO A 56 -19.57 -15.87 -10.96
C PRO A 56 -19.61 -15.86 -12.49
N ASP A 57 -20.40 -16.75 -13.10
CA ASP A 57 -20.53 -16.92 -14.55
C ASP A 57 -20.82 -15.61 -15.30
N HIS A 58 -21.62 -14.72 -14.71
CA HIS A 58 -21.99 -13.46 -15.33
C HIS A 58 -20.79 -12.55 -15.62
N LEU A 59 -19.72 -12.60 -14.81
CA LEU A 59 -18.51 -11.81 -15.05
C LEU A 59 -17.70 -12.34 -16.24
N TRP A 60 -17.76 -13.65 -16.52
CA TRP A 60 -17.04 -14.27 -17.64
C TRP A 60 -17.70 -14.11 -18.98
N ARG A 61 -19.02 -13.86 -18.99
CA ARG A 61 -19.79 -13.69 -20.23
C ARG A 61 -20.05 -12.23 -20.56
N ALA A 62 -19.92 -11.33 -19.58
CA ALA A 62 -20.08 -9.90 -19.79
C ALA A 62 -19.04 -9.33 -20.76
N SER A 63 -19.50 -8.37 -21.57
CA SER A 63 -18.66 -7.54 -22.41
C SER A 63 -17.80 -6.59 -21.56
N TYR A 64 -16.81 -5.95 -22.19
CA TYR A 64 -15.98 -4.96 -21.49
C TYR A 64 -16.85 -3.80 -20.96
N GLU A 65 -17.75 -3.28 -21.77
CA GLU A 65 -18.64 -2.18 -21.46
C GLU A 65 -19.62 -2.54 -20.33
N ASP A 66 -20.18 -3.76 -20.35
CA ASP A 66 -21.07 -4.24 -19.29
C ASP A 66 -20.32 -4.39 -17.95
N LEU A 67 -19.07 -4.85 -17.99
CA LEU A 67 -18.20 -4.95 -16.81
C LEU A 67 -17.89 -3.56 -16.23
N LEU A 68 -17.64 -2.56 -17.08
CA LEU A 68 -17.45 -1.17 -16.63
C LEU A 68 -18.71 -0.62 -15.96
N ARG A 69 -19.88 -0.75 -16.60
CA ARG A 69 -21.16 -0.24 -16.07
C ARG A 69 -21.56 -0.92 -14.77
N SER A 70 -21.51 -2.25 -14.73
CA SER A 70 -21.84 -3.02 -13.52
C SER A 70 -20.85 -2.77 -12.38
N GLY A 71 -19.55 -2.64 -12.70
CA GLY A 71 -18.53 -2.28 -11.73
C GLY A 71 -18.72 -0.86 -11.17
N ALA A 72 -19.02 0.12 -12.02
CA ALA A 72 -19.32 1.47 -11.58
C ALA A 72 -20.57 1.53 -10.69
N ALA A 73 -21.64 0.82 -11.07
CA ALA A 73 -22.86 0.73 -10.28
C ALA A 73 -22.60 0.10 -8.89
N ALA A 74 -21.86 -1.01 -8.82
CA ALA A 74 -21.48 -1.65 -7.56
C ALA A 74 -20.63 -0.73 -6.66
N ALA A 75 -19.69 0.01 -7.26
CA ALA A 75 -18.87 1.00 -6.55
C ALA A 75 -19.71 2.15 -5.98
N ILE A 76 -20.68 2.66 -6.74
CA ILE A 76 -21.64 3.68 -6.30
C ILE A 76 -22.48 3.16 -5.13
N GLU A 77 -23.00 1.94 -5.23
CA GLU A 77 -23.78 1.32 -4.15
C GLU A 77 -22.94 1.13 -2.88
N GLU A 78 -21.68 0.68 -3.00
CA GLU A 78 -20.75 0.57 -1.87
C GLU A 78 -20.51 1.94 -1.20
N LEU A 79 -20.30 2.99 -1.98
CA LEU A 79 -20.15 4.35 -1.46
C LEU A 79 -21.41 4.79 -0.71
N GLN A 80 -22.59 4.61 -1.30
CA GLN A 80 -23.86 4.98 -0.66
C GLN A 80 -24.07 4.23 0.66
N ARG A 81 -23.81 2.92 0.71
CA ARG A 81 -23.89 2.11 1.94
C ARG A 81 -22.86 2.57 2.98
N THR A 82 -21.65 2.87 2.56
CA THR A 82 -20.59 3.38 3.46
C THR A 82 -21.00 4.71 4.09
N PHE A 83 -21.57 5.63 3.30
CA PHE A 83 -22.07 6.92 3.79
C PHE A 83 -23.33 6.81 4.65
N ALA A 84 -24.16 5.78 4.44
CA ALA A 84 -25.29 5.50 5.30
C ALA A 84 -24.85 4.95 6.66
N ALA A 85 -23.73 4.22 6.71
CA ALA A 85 -23.11 3.71 7.93
C ALA A 85 -22.22 4.74 8.65
N ALA A 86 -21.97 5.90 8.03
CA ALA A 86 -21.20 6.98 8.61
C ALA A 86 -22.05 7.73 9.64
N ASP A 87 -21.88 7.41 10.92
CA ASP A 87 -22.45 8.18 12.03
C ASP A 87 -21.34 9.02 12.66
N GLY A 88 -21.31 10.32 12.36
CA GLY A 88 -20.29 11.24 12.87
C GLY A 88 -19.76 12.23 11.83
N ASP A 89 -18.43 12.35 11.76
CA ASP A 89 -17.75 13.32 10.90
C ASP A 89 -17.97 13.04 9.41
N LYS A 90 -17.93 14.09 8.57
CA LYS A 90 -17.97 13.94 7.12
C LYS A 90 -16.88 12.95 6.67
N PRO A 91 -17.22 11.91 5.88
CA PRO A 91 -16.23 11.06 5.25
C PRO A 91 -15.15 11.86 4.52
N VAL A 92 -13.94 11.32 4.50
CA VAL A 92 -12.78 11.98 3.92
C VAL A 92 -12.36 11.28 2.63
N LEU A 93 -12.32 12.03 1.53
CA LEU A 93 -11.66 11.62 0.30
C LEU A 93 -10.21 12.12 0.30
N ASN A 94 -9.26 11.20 0.19
CA ASN A 94 -7.87 11.56 -0.10
C ASN A 94 -7.74 11.91 -1.58
N LEU A 95 -7.78 13.21 -1.89
CA LEU A 95 -7.72 13.73 -3.24
C LEU A 95 -6.27 14.13 -3.57
N SER A 96 -5.67 13.44 -4.53
CA SER A 96 -4.45 13.90 -5.21
C SER A 96 -4.79 14.42 -6.60
N GLY A 97 -3.78 14.94 -7.30
CA GLY A 97 -3.92 15.33 -8.70
C GLY A 97 -3.89 14.15 -9.67
N GLY A 98 -3.73 12.93 -9.16
CA GLY A 98 -3.63 11.70 -9.93
C GLY A 98 -4.95 11.17 -10.47
N LYS A 99 -4.85 10.22 -11.40
CA LYS A 99 -5.98 9.56 -12.09
C LYS A 99 -6.89 8.80 -11.11
N ASP A 100 -6.29 8.14 -10.11
CA ASP A 100 -6.96 7.19 -9.22
C ASP A 100 -7.94 7.90 -8.26
N SER A 101 -7.51 8.98 -7.60
CA SER A 101 -8.36 9.77 -6.71
C SER A 101 -9.45 10.55 -7.46
N ARG A 102 -9.18 10.97 -8.70
CA ARG A 102 -10.19 11.60 -9.56
C ARG A 102 -11.29 10.63 -9.95
N LEU A 103 -10.93 9.39 -10.29
CA LEU A 103 -11.92 8.35 -10.59
C LEU A 103 -12.83 8.09 -9.37
N VAL A 104 -12.27 8.07 -8.17
CA VAL A 104 -13.10 8.00 -6.94
C VAL A 104 -14.00 9.23 -6.80
N LEU A 105 -13.49 10.44 -7.04
CA LEU A 105 -14.31 11.64 -7.01
C LEU A 105 -15.45 11.59 -8.04
N ALA A 106 -15.20 11.09 -9.27
CA ALA A 106 -16.25 10.89 -10.28
C ALA A 106 -17.33 9.93 -9.79
N LEU A 107 -16.95 8.79 -9.19
CA LEU A 107 -17.89 7.85 -8.59
C LEU A 107 -18.71 8.49 -7.46
N MET A 108 -18.09 9.33 -6.63
CA MET A 108 -18.79 10.03 -5.55
C MET A 108 -19.78 11.08 -6.06
N ILE A 109 -19.41 11.82 -7.11
CA ILE A 109 -20.31 12.76 -7.79
C ILE A 109 -21.48 12.00 -8.41
N ALA A 110 -21.20 10.91 -9.13
CA ALA A 110 -22.24 10.05 -9.71
C ALA A 110 -23.15 9.42 -8.66
N ALA A 111 -22.64 9.16 -7.45
CA ALA A 111 -23.40 8.65 -6.31
C ALA A 111 -24.25 9.73 -5.62
N GLY A 112 -24.10 11.02 -5.97
CA GLY A 112 -24.78 12.14 -5.31
C GLY A 112 -24.24 12.42 -3.91
N LEU A 113 -22.93 12.23 -3.68
CA LEU A 113 -22.31 12.32 -2.34
C LEU A 113 -21.29 13.47 -2.20
N SER A 114 -21.17 14.34 -3.20
CA SER A 114 -20.14 15.40 -3.23
C SER A 114 -20.27 16.44 -2.12
N ASP A 115 -21.50 16.73 -1.65
CA ASP A 115 -21.80 17.65 -0.55
C ASP A 115 -21.57 17.02 0.85
N ARG A 116 -21.54 15.68 0.89
CA ARG A 116 -21.39 14.89 2.13
C ARG A 116 -19.94 14.51 2.44
N VAL A 117 -19.00 14.81 1.55
CA VAL A 117 -17.57 14.49 1.71
C VAL A 117 -16.74 15.74 2.00
N CYS A 118 -15.63 15.58 2.70
CA CYS A 118 -14.55 16.56 2.70
C CYS A 118 -13.28 15.98 2.06
N VAL A 119 -12.46 16.84 1.46
CA VAL A 119 -11.24 16.45 0.77
C VAL A 119 -10.00 16.70 1.63
N SER A 120 -9.03 15.79 1.52
CA SER A 120 -7.71 15.92 2.12
C SER A 120 -6.64 15.72 1.05
N ALA A 121 -5.62 16.58 1.05
CA ALA A 121 -4.42 16.46 0.22
C ALA A 121 -3.16 16.52 1.10
N GLN A 122 -2.03 16.08 0.56
CA GLN A 122 -0.74 16.19 1.26
C GLN A 122 -0.24 17.63 1.24
N ASP A 123 0.33 18.09 2.36
CA ASP A 123 0.91 19.43 2.48
C ASP A 123 2.34 19.44 1.91
N PRO A 124 2.63 20.20 0.84
CA PRO A 124 3.95 20.25 0.25
C PRO A 124 4.99 20.96 1.13
N ARG A 125 4.59 21.83 2.08
CA ARG A 125 5.52 22.70 2.84
C ARG A 125 6.60 21.96 3.63
N GLY A 126 6.33 20.71 4.03
CA GLY A 126 7.28 19.84 4.75
C GLY A 126 8.01 18.83 3.87
N ALA A 127 7.77 18.83 2.56
CA ALA A 127 8.27 17.80 1.66
C ALA A 127 9.76 18.04 1.32
N LYS A 128 10.57 17.03 1.61
CA LYS A 128 11.97 16.96 1.18
C LYS A 128 12.23 15.59 0.56
N PRO A 129 13.10 15.48 -0.46
CA PRO A 129 13.81 16.56 -1.17
C PRO A 129 12.92 17.37 -2.16
N GLN A 130 13.49 18.34 -2.89
CA GLN A 130 12.76 19.28 -3.76
C GLN A 130 11.84 18.61 -4.78
N TRP A 131 12.29 17.54 -5.45
CA TRP A 131 11.43 16.84 -6.43
C TRP A 131 10.12 16.33 -5.80
N LYS A 132 10.13 15.98 -4.51
CA LYS A 132 8.93 15.56 -3.79
C LYS A 132 8.02 16.75 -3.51
N PHE A 133 8.59 17.91 -3.19
CA PHE A 133 7.82 19.15 -3.07
C PHE A 133 7.10 19.44 -4.39
N ASP A 134 7.81 19.40 -5.53
CA ASP A 134 7.25 19.74 -6.84
C ASP A 134 6.06 18.84 -7.20
N ILE A 135 6.17 17.53 -6.94
CA ILE A 135 5.07 16.58 -7.14
C ILE A 135 3.85 16.92 -6.27
N LEU A 136 4.06 17.14 -4.97
CA LEU A 136 2.97 17.42 -4.03
C LEU A 136 2.34 18.79 -4.28
N ASP A 137 3.12 19.76 -4.74
CA ASP A 137 2.67 21.09 -5.10
C ASP A 137 1.78 21.04 -6.36
N ALA A 138 2.19 20.29 -7.38
CA ALA A 138 1.39 20.04 -8.58
C ALA A 138 0.08 19.31 -8.23
N ASP A 139 0.15 18.26 -7.40
CA ASP A 139 -1.04 17.56 -6.90
C ASP A 139 -2.00 18.50 -6.20
N LEU A 140 -1.50 19.34 -5.28
CA LEU A 140 -2.33 20.29 -4.54
C LEU A 140 -2.95 21.36 -5.45
N ALA A 141 -2.25 21.84 -6.48
CA ALA A 141 -2.83 22.76 -7.47
C ALA A 141 -4.05 22.13 -8.16
N ILE A 142 -3.90 20.90 -8.65
CA ILE A 142 -4.97 20.16 -9.31
C ILE A 142 -6.13 19.91 -8.34
N SER A 143 -5.86 19.39 -7.14
CA SER A 143 -6.89 19.13 -6.14
C SER A 143 -7.64 20.40 -5.76
N SER A 144 -6.98 21.56 -5.74
CA SER A 144 -7.63 22.86 -5.51
C SER A 144 -8.59 23.24 -6.64
N ARG A 145 -8.20 23.01 -7.91
CA ARG A 145 -9.10 23.22 -9.06
C ARG A 145 -10.33 22.33 -8.99
N LEU A 146 -10.15 21.05 -8.68
CA LEU A 146 -11.24 20.08 -8.52
C LEU A 146 -12.18 20.48 -7.38
N THR A 147 -11.60 20.87 -6.24
CA THR A 147 -12.35 21.36 -5.07
C THR A 147 -13.21 22.58 -5.43
N ASN A 148 -12.64 23.55 -6.14
CA ASN A 148 -13.37 24.74 -6.60
C ASN A 148 -14.44 24.42 -7.64
N ARG A 149 -14.15 23.52 -8.60
CA ARG A 149 -15.08 23.10 -9.66
C ARG A 149 -16.34 22.43 -9.13
N PHE A 150 -16.18 21.58 -8.12
CA PHE A 150 -17.24 20.73 -7.58
C PHE A 150 -17.77 21.21 -6.22
N GLY A 151 -17.32 22.37 -5.73
CA GLY A 151 -17.77 22.94 -4.46
C GLY A 151 -17.47 22.04 -3.25
N LEU A 152 -16.31 21.39 -3.23
CA LEU A 152 -15.95 20.46 -2.15
C LEU A 152 -15.35 21.22 -0.96
N ASP A 153 -15.54 20.67 0.24
CA ASP A 153 -14.95 21.23 1.47
C ASP A 153 -13.56 20.66 1.73
N TRP A 154 -12.56 21.52 1.98
CA TRP A 154 -11.31 21.05 2.58
C TRP A 154 -11.53 20.57 4.02
N ARG A 155 -10.94 19.42 4.35
CA ARG A 155 -10.95 18.88 5.71
C ARG A 155 -10.29 19.86 6.68
N SER A 156 -11.08 20.42 7.58
CA SER A 156 -10.67 21.44 8.55
C SER A 156 -10.33 20.89 9.94
N SER A 157 -10.77 19.67 10.26
CA SER A 157 -10.49 18.98 11.53
C SER A 157 -10.07 17.53 11.31
N LEU A 158 -9.30 17.01 12.27
CA LEU A 158 -9.10 15.58 12.39
C LEU A 158 -10.28 14.99 13.18
N PRO A 159 -10.76 13.79 12.81
CA PRO A 159 -11.73 13.06 13.60
C PRO A 159 -11.20 12.87 15.00
N GLU A 160 -12.10 12.99 15.96
CA GLU A 160 -11.78 12.87 17.37
C GLU A 160 -11.23 11.46 17.66
N ARG A 161 -10.15 11.43 18.45
CA ARG A 161 -9.46 10.20 18.82
C ARG A 161 -9.16 10.20 20.30
N GLU A 162 -9.32 9.04 20.91
CA GLU A 162 -8.63 8.71 22.14
C GLU A 162 -7.21 8.31 21.77
N VAL A 163 -6.22 8.89 22.43
CA VAL A 163 -4.79 8.63 22.22
C VAL A 163 -4.18 8.30 23.56
N TRP A 164 -3.49 7.17 23.66
CA TRP A 164 -2.81 6.74 24.87
C TRP A 164 -1.40 6.24 24.56
N PRO A 165 -0.43 6.42 25.48
CA PRO A 165 0.91 5.86 25.31
C PRO A 165 0.85 4.33 25.09
N ASP A 166 1.73 3.81 24.25
CA ASP A 166 1.77 2.39 23.93
C ASP A 166 3.20 1.87 23.89
N SER A 167 3.40 0.62 24.28
CA SER A 167 4.72 -0.01 24.33
C SER A 167 5.14 -0.52 22.94
N LEU A 168 6.43 -0.78 22.76
CA LEU A 168 6.92 -1.32 21.50
C LEU A 168 6.44 -2.78 21.30
N GLU A 169 6.36 -3.55 22.38
CA GLU A 169 5.91 -4.94 22.41
C GLU A 169 4.44 -5.03 22.02
N SER A 170 3.60 -4.17 22.59
CA SER A 170 2.18 -4.06 22.27
C SER A 170 1.97 -3.70 20.80
N GLN A 171 2.68 -2.70 20.30
CA GLN A 171 2.59 -2.31 18.89
C GLN A 171 3.13 -3.37 17.94
N LEU A 172 4.14 -4.12 18.38
CA LEU A 172 4.61 -5.25 17.63
C LEU A 172 3.57 -6.38 17.59
N ALA A 173 2.93 -6.69 18.71
CA ALA A 173 1.84 -7.66 18.75
C ALA A 173 0.69 -7.24 17.83
N ASP A 174 0.28 -5.97 17.86
CA ASP A 174 -0.69 -5.37 16.93
C ASP A 174 -0.24 -5.54 15.47
N PHE A 175 1.01 -5.20 15.17
CA PHE A 175 1.57 -5.37 13.83
C PHE A 175 1.54 -6.83 13.39
N GLN A 176 1.95 -7.77 14.24
CA GLN A 176 1.96 -9.19 13.92
C GLN A 176 0.54 -9.72 13.69
N LEU A 177 -0.42 -9.31 14.53
CA LEU A 177 -1.82 -9.71 14.43
C LEU A 177 -2.48 -9.24 13.13
N PHE A 178 -2.23 -7.99 12.73
CA PHE A 178 -2.94 -7.39 11.61
C PHE A 178 -2.16 -7.37 10.29
N ARG A 179 -0.82 -7.43 10.34
CA ARG A 179 0.06 -7.19 9.18
C ARG A 179 1.23 -8.17 9.03
N GLY A 180 1.65 -8.89 10.08
CA GLY A 180 2.94 -9.60 10.19
C GLY A 180 3.26 -10.69 9.16
N ALA A 181 2.35 -11.01 8.25
CA ALA A 181 2.58 -11.92 7.12
C ALA A 181 2.08 -11.32 5.77
N ARG A 182 1.78 -10.03 5.74
CA ARG A 182 1.21 -9.33 4.57
C ARG A 182 2.01 -8.10 4.19
N SER A 183 2.51 -7.38 5.17
CA SER A 183 3.38 -6.23 5.01
C SER A 183 4.56 -6.38 5.95
N TYR A 184 5.76 -6.11 5.44
CA TYR A 184 6.99 -6.14 6.23
C TYR A 184 7.41 -4.73 6.68
N GLN A 185 6.50 -3.77 6.56
CA GLN A 185 6.69 -2.39 6.99
C GLN A 185 6.09 -2.17 8.38
N PHE A 186 6.95 -2.14 9.40
CA PHE A 186 6.59 -1.72 10.76
C PHE A 186 7.11 -0.30 10.99
N PHE A 187 6.26 0.53 11.55
CA PHE A 187 6.61 1.88 11.97
C PHE A 187 6.12 2.00 13.41
N PRO A 188 6.95 1.68 14.40
CA PRO A 188 6.55 1.81 15.78
C PRO A 188 6.24 3.28 16.04
N LEU A 189 5.02 3.49 16.49
CA LEU A 189 4.57 4.71 17.09
C LEU A 189 4.92 4.65 18.58
N SER A 190 4.38 5.61 19.29
CA SER A 190 4.60 5.79 20.71
C SER A 190 3.32 5.78 21.52
N HIS A 191 2.24 5.69 20.79
CA HIS A 191 0.90 5.80 21.25
C HIS A 191 0.08 4.92 20.33
N ASN A 192 -0.99 4.39 20.90
CA ASN A 192 -2.08 3.85 20.12
C ASN A 192 -3.18 4.89 20.08
N TYR A 193 -4.14 4.69 19.19
CA TYR A 193 -5.30 5.55 19.14
C TYR A 193 -6.53 4.78 18.70
N ARG A 194 -7.71 5.31 19.04
CA ARG A 194 -8.98 4.84 18.51
C ARG A 194 -9.86 6.04 18.21
N TYR A 195 -10.58 6.00 17.10
CA TYR A 195 -11.56 7.02 16.80
C TYR A 195 -12.74 6.92 17.77
N ILE A 196 -13.14 8.06 18.33
CA ILE A 196 -14.30 8.15 19.23
C ILE A 196 -15.59 7.89 18.45
N LYS A 197 -15.65 8.35 17.19
CA LYS A 197 -16.72 8.10 16.24
C LYS A 197 -16.18 7.39 15.00
N PRO A 198 -16.97 6.54 14.31
CA PRO A 198 -16.53 5.88 13.08
C PRO A 198 -15.93 6.85 12.05
N ALA A 199 -14.62 6.77 11.83
CA ALA A 199 -13.95 7.62 10.85
C ALA A 199 -14.00 6.96 9.46
N VAL A 200 -14.78 7.52 8.54
CA VAL A 200 -14.88 7.02 7.17
C VAL A 200 -13.80 7.62 6.29
N ARG A 201 -13.02 6.76 5.64
CA ARG A 201 -12.02 7.13 4.65
C ARG A 201 -12.29 6.47 3.32
N ILE A 202 -12.16 7.26 2.27
CA ILE A 202 -12.36 6.83 0.90
C ILE A 202 -11.06 7.10 0.16
N THR A 203 -10.55 6.08 -0.52
CA THR A 203 -9.26 6.18 -1.20
C THR A 203 -9.32 5.61 -2.61
N GLY A 204 -8.42 6.09 -3.48
CA GLY A 204 -8.18 5.49 -4.80
C GLY A 204 -7.44 4.15 -4.77
N ALA A 205 -7.29 3.55 -3.59
CA ALA A 205 -6.68 2.23 -3.46
C ALA A 205 -7.43 1.20 -4.32
N GLY A 206 -6.68 0.29 -4.93
CA GLY A 206 -7.21 -0.65 -5.91
C GLY A 206 -7.20 -0.17 -7.36
N ALA A 207 -7.04 1.13 -7.64
CA ALA A 207 -6.85 1.57 -9.02
C ALA A 207 -5.61 0.95 -9.70
N GLY A 208 -4.58 0.65 -8.90
CA GLY A 208 -3.40 -0.09 -9.36
C GLY A 208 -3.70 -1.52 -9.81
N THR A 209 -4.87 -2.10 -9.49
CA THR A 209 -5.32 -3.37 -10.06
C THR A 209 -6.14 -3.19 -11.35
N LEU A 210 -6.22 -1.98 -11.90
CA LEU A 210 -6.86 -1.68 -13.18
C LEU A 210 -5.83 -1.40 -14.30
N LYS A 211 -4.56 -1.21 -13.94
CA LYS A 211 -3.40 -0.89 -14.79
C LYS A 211 -2.18 -1.69 -14.32
N SER A 212 -1.14 -1.87 -15.13
CA SER A 212 0.07 -2.59 -14.69
C SER A 212 0.97 -1.68 -13.83
N PRO A 213 1.09 -1.91 -12.50
CA PRO A 213 1.65 -0.94 -11.57
C PRO A 213 3.18 -0.86 -11.61
N TRP A 214 3.84 -1.89 -12.12
CA TRP A 214 5.31 -1.98 -12.13
C TRP A 214 5.95 -1.54 -13.44
N ARG A 215 5.17 -1.47 -14.53
CA ARG A 215 5.68 -1.16 -15.86
C ARG A 215 6.43 0.18 -15.90
N GLN A 216 5.83 1.25 -15.39
CA GLN A 216 6.44 2.59 -15.41
C GLN A 216 7.77 2.62 -14.64
N GLN A 217 7.86 1.88 -13.54
CA GLN A 217 9.11 1.76 -12.80
C GLN A 217 10.17 1.03 -13.63
N TRP A 218 9.82 -0.13 -14.19
CA TRP A 218 10.75 -0.96 -14.95
C TRP A 218 11.15 -0.35 -16.31
N GLU A 219 10.30 0.46 -16.93
CA GLU A 219 10.64 1.23 -18.12
C GLU A 219 11.74 2.26 -17.82
N ARG A 220 11.60 3.02 -16.73
CA ARG A 220 12.61 4.01 -16.30
C ARG A 220 13.93 3.35 -15.92
N GLU A 221 13.88 2.14 -15.38
CA GLU A 221 15.07 1.36 -15.06
C GLU A 221 15.66 0.62 -16.28
N GLY A 222 15.01 0.70 -17.45
CA GLY A 222 15.41 -0.01 -18.66
C GLY A 222 15.22 -1.54 -18.60
N LEU A 223 14.65 -2.07 -17.52
CA LEU A 223 14.35 -3.50 -17.38
C LEU A 223 13.26 -3.93 -18.36
N TRP A 224 12.25 -3.10 -18.57
CA TRP A 224 11.09 -3.45 -19.40
C TRP A 224 11.49 -3.80 -20.85
N ALA A 225 12.46 -3.07 -21.40
CA ALA A 225 12.99 -3.32 -22.75
C ALA A 225 13.81 -4.61 -22.86
N GLN A 226 14.23 -5.20 -21.72
CA GLN A 226 15.01 -6.43 -21.67
C GLN A 226 14.16 -7.68 -21.49
N LEU A 227 12.86 -7.52 -21.27
CA LEU A 227 11.93 -8.63 -21.11
C LEU A 227 11.42 -9.07 -22.48
N SER A 228 11.46 -10.39 -22.69
CA SER A 228 11.00 -11.04 -23.92
C SER A 228 9.47 -10.93 -24.05
N ARG A 229 8.74 -11.03 -22.93
CA ARG A 229 7.27 -10.85 -22.84
C ARG A 229 6.48 -11.77 -23.78
N THR A 230 7.02 -12.96 -24.02
CA THR A 230 6.37 -14.01 -24.81
C THR A 230 5.85 -15.11 -23.89
N PRO A 231 4.87 -15.93 -24.31
CA PRO A 231 4.39 -17.02 -23.48
C PRO A 231 5.44 -18.04 -23.05
N GLY A 232 6.49 -18.24 -23.86
CA GLY A 232 7.59 -19.16 -23.55
C GLY A 232 8.70 -18.56 -22.66
N SER A 233 8.69 -17.24 -22.42
CA SER A 233 9.79 -16.56 -21.71
C SER A 233 9.50 -16.25 -20.24
N LEU A 234 8.37 -16.69 -19.70
CA LEU A 234 7.93 -16.30 -18.35
C LEU A 234 8.97 -16.60 -17.26
N ASP A 235 9.59 -17.78 -17.29
CA ASP A 235 10.63 -18.16 -16.33
C ASP A 235 11.89 -17.29 -16.48
N GLU A 236 12.36 -17.06 -17.71
CA GLU A 236 13.52 -16.19 -17.97
C GLU A 236 13.24 -14.72 -17.60
N ASP A 237 12.05 -14.22 -17.91
CA ASP A 237 11.63 -12.86 -17.56
C ASP A 237 11.49 -12.71 -16.03
N ALA A 238 11.02 -13.75 -15.32
CA ALA A 238 11.01 -13.79 -13.86
C ALA A 238 12.43 -13.71 -13.27
N HIS A 239 13.40 -14.44 -13.84
CA HIS A 239 14.82 -14.31 -13.48
C HIS A 239 15.34 -12.89 -13.63
N ARG A 240 15.05 -12.25 -14.76
CA ARG A 240 15.48 -10.88 -15.03
C ARG A 240 14.88 -9.88 -14.03
N ILE A 241 13.60 -10.01 -13.73
CA ILE A 241 12.91 -9.18 -12.73
C ILE A 241 13.56 -9.37 -11.35
N LEU A 242 13.68 -10.61 -10.88
CA LEU A 242 14.25 -10.88 -9.56
C LEU A 242 15.66 -10.30 -9.45
N ARG A 243 16.55 -10.58 -10.41
CA ARG A 243 17.91 -10.03 -10.40
C ARG A 243 17.95 -8.50 -10.41
N SER A 244 17.03 -7.85 -11.13
CA SER A 244 16.92 -6.39 -11.12
C SER A 244 16.51 -5.87 -9.74
N GLU A 245 15.50 -6.48 -9.13
CA GLU A 245 14.98 -6.10 -7.82
C GLU A 245 16.00 -6.32 -6.69
N PHE A 246 16.89 -7.31 -6.86
CA PHE A 246 17.99 -7.64 -5.94
C PHE A 246 19.36 -7.10 -6.37
N ARG A 247 19.47 -6.24 -7.38
CA ARG A 247 20.77 -5.76 -7.93
C ARG A 247 21.72 -5.19 -6.87
N ARG A 248 21.19 -4.66 -5.76
CA ARG A 248 21.94 -4.04 -4.65
C ARG A 248 21.77 -4.77 -3.31
N ALA A 249 21.14 -5.94 -3.33
CA ALA A 249 20.71 -6.65 -2.14
C ALA A 249 21.39 -8.03 -2.13
N PRO A 250 22.28 -8.29 -1.16
CA PRO A 250 22.95 -9.58 -1.10
C PRO A 250 21.95 -10.67 -0.68
N ILE A 251 21.77 -11.67 -1.54
CA ILE A 251 21.11 -12.93 -1.21
C ILE A 251 22.22 -13.96 -0.98
N PRO A 252 22.22 -14.71 0.13
CA PRO A 252 23.18 -15.81 0.33
C PRO A 252 23.05 -16.83 -0.80
N ARG A 253 24.18 -17.36 -1.31
CA ARG A 253 24.20 -18.22 -2.52
C ARG A 253 23.30 -19.45 -2.37
N GLU A 254 23.27 -20.00 -1.17
CA GLU A 254 22.46 -21.14 -0.72
C GLU A 254 20.95 -20.85 -0.76
N LEU A 255 20.54 -19.58 -0.65
CA LEU A 255 19.14 -19.14 -0.72
C LEU A 255 18.75 -18.58 -2.09
N GLU A 256 19.71 -18.26 -2.97
CA GLU A 256 19.41 -17.72 -4.31
C GLU A 256 18.54 -18.69 -5.12
N GLY A 257 18.92 -19.96 -5.20
CA GLY A 257 18.14 -20.99 -5.92
C GLY A 257 16.72 -21.15 -5.37
N PRO A 258 16.53 -21.39 -4.05
CA PRO A 258 15.21 -21.50 -3.45
C PRO A 258 14.32 -20.26 -3.61
N VAL A 259 14.88 -19.06 -3.40
CA VAL A 259 14.13 -17.79 -3.60
C VAL A 259 13.71 -17.66 -5.05
N PHE A 260 14.63 -17.95 -5.97
CA PHE A 260 14.37 -17.88 -7.39
C PHE A 260 13.26 -18.84 -7.83
N ALA A 261 13.37 -20.10 -7.45
CA ALA A 261 12.38 -21.13 -7.79
C ALA A 261 10.98 -20.72 -7.31
N ARG A 262 10.86 -20.25 -6.06
CA ARG A 262 9.57 -19.80 -5.51
C ARG A 262 9.00 -18.58 -6.25
N PHE A 263 9.85 -17.62 -6.61
CA PHE A 263 9.40 -16.45 -7.36
C PHE A 263 8.88 -16.83 -8.74
N SER A 264 9.61 -17.68 -9.46
CA SER A 264 9.19 -18.18 -10.76
C SER A 264 7.90 -19.01 -10.64
N GLU A 265 7.84 -19.98 -9.74
CA GLU A 265 6.65 -20.79 -9.48
C GLU A 265 5.42 -19.92 -9.15
N THR A 266 5.61 -18.86 -8.35
CA THR A 266 4.55 -17.93 -8.02
C THR A 266 4.04 -17.21 -9.26
N LEU A 267 4.92 -16.64 -10.09
CA LEU A 267 4.54 -15.96 -11.32
C LEU A 267 3.91 -16.92 -12.34
N LEU A 268 4.44 -18.14 -12.47
CA LEU A 268 3.88 -19.19 -13.33
C LEU A 268 2.47 -19.60 -12.89
N SER A 269 2.23 -19.72 -11.58
CA SER A 269 0.90 -20.07 -11.04
C SER A 269 -0.16 -18.98 -11.25
N LEU A 270 0.28 -17.72 -11.39
CA LEU A 270 -0.60 -16.56 -11.56
C LEU A 270 -0.69 -16.11 -13.03
N GLY A 271 0.29 -16.47 -13.86
CA GLY A 271 0.36 -16.08 -15.26
C GLY A 271 -0.54 -16.94 -16.16
N LYS A 272 -1.27 -16.30 -17.07
CA LYS A 272 -2.00 -16.97 -18.14
C LYS A 272 -1.27 -16.86 -19.48
N GLY A 273 0.05 -17.05 -19.46
CA GLY A 273 0.88 -17.09 -20.67
C GLY A 273 1.58 -15.79 -21.05
N SER A 274 1.74 -14.81 -20.15
CA SER A 274 2.67 -13.69 -20.37
C SER A 274 3.19 -13.14 -19.04
N ILE A 275 4.36 -12.50 -19.05
CA ILE A 275 4.87 -11.81 -17.86
C ILE A 275 4.00 -10.59 -17.49
N ASP A 276 3.38 -9.94 -18.47
CA ASP A 276 2.48 -8.81 -18.25
C ASP A 276 1.28 -9.21 -17.40
N ASP A 277 0.66 -10.36 -17.72
CA ASP A 277 -0.46 -10.89 -16.94
C ASP A 277 -0.01 -11.44 -15.58
N ALA A 278 1.14 -12.14 -15.54
CA ALA A 278 1.68 -12.71 -14.30
C ALA A 278 1.97 -11.64 -13.25
N VAL A 279 2.65 -10.56 -13.66
CA VAL A 279 3.01 -9.44 -12.79
C VAL A 279 1.78 -8.67 -12.33
N MET A 280 0.79 -8.50 -13.20
CA MET A 280 -0.48 -7.88 -12.85
C MET A 280 -1.25 -8.69 -11.80
N ASN A 281 -1.38 -9.99 -12.04
CA ASN A 281 -2.06 -10.90 -11.11
C ASN A 281 -1.29 -11.02 -9.79
N HIS A 282 0.05 -10.99 -9.84
CA HIS A 282 0.92 -10.94 -8.66
C HIS A 282 0.65 -9.69 -7.81
N TYR A 283 0.60 -8.51 -8.44
CA TYR A 283 0.27 -7.29 -7.73
C TYR A 283 -1.09 -7.39 -7.03
N GLY A 284 -2.12 -7.87 -7.73
CA GLY A 284 -3.45 -8.06 -7.15
C GLY A 284 -3.46 -9.05 -5.99
N ALA A 285 -2.77 -10.19 -6.15
CA ALA A 285 -2.74 -11.28 -5.18
C ALA A 285 -2.01 -10.92 -3.88
N PHE A 286 -0.90 -10.19 -3.99
CA PHE A 286 0.00 -9.96 -2.87
C PHE A 286 0.15 -8.49 -2.51
N ARG A 287 0.80 -7.68 -3.37
CA ARG A 287 1.12 -6.28 -3.06
C ARG A 287 -0.11 -5.47 -2.69
N ASN A 288 -1.14 -5.49 -3.53
CA ASN A 288 -2.38 -4.77 -3.28
C ASN A 288 -3.01 -5.25 -1.97
N ARG A 289 -3.08 -6.56 -1.72
CA ARG A 289 -3.63 -7.12 -0.48
C ARG A 289 -2.84 -6.69 0.77
N GLY A 290 -1.52 -6.64 0.71
CA GLY A 290 -0.68 -6.16 1.81
C GLY A 290 -0.75 -4.65 2.01
N HIS A 291 -0.90 -3.91 0.92
CA HIS A 291 -0.92 -2.44 0.91
C HIS A 291 -2.27 -1.86 1.31
N VAL A 292 -3.37 -2.42 0.79
CA VAL A 292 -4.74 -1.90 0.93
C VAL A 292 -5.63 -2.78 1.82
N GLY A 293 -5.22 -4.02 2.09
CA GLY A 293 -5.97 -5.00 2.91
C GLY A 293 -5.86 -4.79 4.43
N GLY A 294 -5.78 -3.54 4.87
CA GLY A 294 -5.71 -3.12 6.27
C GLY A 294 -7.05 -2.96 6.98
N MET A 295 -8.14 -3.52 6.43
CA MET A 295 -9.51 -3.30 6.93
C MET A 295 -9.71 -3.76 8.38
N LEU A 296 -9.10 -4.88 8.79
CA LEU A 296 -9.20 -5.35 10.18
C LEU A 296 -8.54 -4.39 11.16
N TRP A 297 -7.35 -3.90 10.82
CA TRP A 297 -6.65 -2.89 11.61
C TRP A 297 -7.42 -1.57 11.63
N ALA A 298 -7.93 -1.12 10.48
CA ALA A 298 -8.75 0.09 10.42
C ALA A 298 -9.99 -0.04 11.32
N ARG A 299 -10.69 -1.18 11.25
CA ARG A 299 -11.86 -1.48 12.10
C ARG A 299 -11.51 -1.49 13.58
N ASP A 300 -10.38 -2.09 13.97
CA ASP A 300 -9.88 -2.08 15.35
C ASP A 300 -9.71 -0.65 15.87
N LYS A 301 -9.16 0.23 15.02
CA LYS A 301 -9.00 1.66 15.35
C LYS A 301 -10.30 2.47 15.25
N GLY A 302 -11.44 1.86 14.90
CA GLY A 302 -12.72 2.56 14.74
C GLY A 302 -12.87 3.32 13.41
N ALA A 303 -12.16 2.89 12.36
CA ALA A 303 -12.27 3.46 11.01
C ALA A 303 -12.98 2.52 10.03
N ILE A 304 -13.69 3.12 9.08
CA ILE A 304 -14.29 2.44 7.93
C ILE A 304 -13.50 2.88 6.70
N VAL A 305 -12.81 1.93 6.05
CA VAL A 305 -12.07 2.20 4.81
C VAL A 305 -12.87 1.65 3.64
N CYS A 306 -13.25 2.54 2.72
CA CYS A 306 -13.91 2.19 1.47
C CYS A 306 -12.95 2.37 0.29
N ASN A 307 -12.83 1.32 -0.51
CA ASN A 307 -11.95 1.25 -1.67
C ASN A 307 -12.81 0.90 -2.89
N PRO A 308 -13.60 1.86 -3.40
CA PRO A 308 -14.68 1.58 -4.36
C PRO A 308 -14.16 1.05 -5.70
N LEU A 309 -12.86 1.14 -5.97
CA LEU A 309 -12.24 0.64 -7.21
C LEU A 309 -11.93 -0.86 -7.17
N LEU A 310 -12.06 -1.51 -6.01
CA LEU A 310 -11.83 -2.96 -5.84
C LEU A 310 -13.05 -3.81 -6.22
N GLN A 311 -13.83 -3.39 -7.22
CA GLN A 311 -14.96 -4.18 -7.71
C GLN A 311 -14.48 -5.32 -8.60
N PRO A 312 -14.99 -6.56 -8.43
CA PRO A 312 -14.66 -7.70 -9.29
C PRO A 312 -14.88 -7.41 -10.77
N ALA A 313 -15.98 -6.72 -11.12
CA ALA A 313 -16.29 -6.37 -12.50
C ALA A 313 -15.26 -5.41 -13.12
N LEU A 314 -14.74 -4.43 -12.35
CA LEU A 314 -13.71 -3.50 -12.85
C LEU A 314 -12.36 -4.20 -13.06
N GLN A 315 -11.96 -5.07 -12.13
CA GLN A 315 -10.76 -5.90 -12.31
C GLN A 315 -10.89 -6.79 -13.55
N ARG A 316 -12.08 -7.38 -13.74
CA ARG A 316 -12.37 -8.20 -14.91
C ARG A 316 -12.35 -7.39 -16.21
N ALA A 317 -12.89 -6.17 -16.21
CA ALA A 317 -12.83 -5.26 -17.35
C ALA A 317 -11.36 -4.98 -17.73
N SER A 318 -10.50 -4.72 -16.75
CA SER A 318 -9.06 -4.59 -16.99
C SER A 318 -8.51 -5.83 -17.69
N MET A 319 -8.76 -7.04 -17.15
CA MET A 319 -8.25 -8.30 -17.73
C MET A 319 -8.82 -8.65 -19.12
N ARG A 320 -9.86 -7.96 -19.62
CA ARG A 320 -10.32 -8.10 -21.01
C ARG A 320 -9.46 -7.35 -22.02
N LEU A 321 -8.74 -6.33 -21.57
CA LEU A 321 -7.93 -5.52 -22.44
C LEU A 321 -6.55 -6.15 -22.67
N PRO A 322 -5.98 -5.98 -23.87
CA PRO A 322 -4.56 -6.20 -24.11
C PRO A 322 -3.69 -5.41 -23.12
N ALA A 323 -2.53 -5.98 -22.73
CA ALA A 323 -1.62 -5.38 -21.74
C ALA A 323 -1.32 -3.91 -22.02
N HIS A 324 -0.96 -3.57 -23.27
CA HIS A 324 -0.62 -2.19 -23.64
C HIS A 324 -1.76 -1.17 -23.40
N LEU A 325 -3.03 -1.57 -23.54
CA LEU A 325 -4.17 -0.69 -23.24
C LEU A 325 -4.42 -0.57 -21.73
N ARG A 326 -4.25 -1.66 -20.97
CA ARG A 326 -4.32 -1.63 -19.50
C ARG A 326 -3.27 -0.69 -18.93
N ASP A 327 -2.06 -0.79 -19.42
CA ASP A 327 -0.90 -0.02 -18.97
C ASP A 327 -1.08 1.48 -19.21
N ALA A 328 -1.67 1.82 -20.35
CA ALA A 328 -2.03 3.19 -20.66
C ALA A 328 -3.19 3.73 -19.80
N GLY A 329 -3.83 2.87 -18.99
CA GLY A 329 -4.91 3.22 -18.08
C GLY A 329 -6.28 3.31 -18.74
N ARG A 330 -6.54 2.48 -19.76
CA ARG A 330 -7.76 2.55 -20.58
C ARG A 330 -9.05 2.38 -19.76
N VAL A 331 -9.08 1.45 -18.80
CA VAL A 331 -10.22 1.27 -17.88
C VAL A 331 -10.52 2.56 -17.11
N THR A 332 -9.50 3.20 -16.56
CA THR A 332 -9.66 4.43 -15.79
C THR A 332 -10.21 5.56 -16.66
N PHE A 333 -9.69 5.69 -17.89
CA PHE A 333 -10.21 6.68 -18.84
C PHE A 333 -11.67 6.42 -19.20
N ASP A 334 -12.02 5.19 -19.61
CA ASP A 334 -13.37 4.84 -20.05
C ASP A 334 -14.37 4.97 -18.90
N LEU A 335 -13.97 4.68 -17.65
CA LEU A 335 -14.81 4.95 -16.48
C LEU A 335 -15.02 6.44 -16.24
N LEU A 336 -14.00 7.27 -16.43
CA LEU A 336 -14.16 8.72 -16.34
C LEU A 336 -15.07 9.25 -17.46
N GLU A 337 -14.95 8.74 -18.69
CA GLU A 337 -15.89 9.04 -19.79
C GLU A 337 -17.32 8.61 -19.43
N LEU A 338 -17.49 7.46 -18.80
CA LEU A 338 -18.80 6.97 -18.40
C LEU A 338 -19.45 7.82 -17.30
N LEU A 339 -18.65 8.27 -16.33
CA LEU A 339 -19.15 8.89 -15.09
C LEU A 339 -19.16 10.41 -15.14
N LEU A 340 -18.08 11.01 -15.63
CA LEU A 340 -17.84 12.44 -15.60
C LEU A 340 -16.81 12.86 -16.66
N PRO A 341 -17.20 12.89 -17.96
CA PRO A 341 -16.28 13.08 -19.09
C PRO A 341 -15.32 14.27 -18.93
N GLU A 342 -15.80 15.39 -18.39
CA GLU A 342 -14.99 16.61 -18.22
C GLU A 342 -13.72 16.39 -17.38
N MET A 343 -13.67 15.37 -16.52
CA MET A 343 -12.46 15.06 -15.71
C MET A 343 -11.25 14.64 -16.55
N ASN A 344 -11.50 14.07 -17.72
CA ASN A 344 -10.45 13.63 -18.64
C ASN A 344 -9.85 14.80 -19.44
N ASP A 345 -10.51 15.97 -19.45
CA ASP A 345 -9.99 17.21 -20.06
C ASP A 345 -9.03 17.98 -19.13
N LEU A 346 -9.01 17.63 -17.83
CA LEU A 346 -8.09 18.23 -16.88
C LEU A 346 -6.73 17.55 -16.96
N GLU A 347 -5.66 18.34 -17.14
CA GLU A 347 -4.29 17.85 -17.07
C GLU A 347 -4.05 17.01 -15.80
N PHE A 348 -3.53 15.79 -15.96
CA PHE A 348 -3.14 14.93 -14.85
C PHE A 348 -1.70 15.20 -14.46
N GLN A 349 -1.38 14.99 -13.17
CA GLN A 349 0.02 15.07 -12.70
C GLN A 349 0.95 14.15 -13.51
N SER A 350 0.44 13.01 -13.99
CA SER A 350 1.17 12.05 -14.81
C SER A 350 1.19 12.38 -16.31
N GLY A 351 0.67 13.53 -16.72
CA GLY A 351 0.44 13.88 -18.13
C GLY A 351 -0.87 13.34 -18.71
N ALA A 352 -1.15 13.76 -19.96
CA ALA A 352 -2.38 13.45 -20.68
C ALA A 352 -2.53 11.96 -21.03
N TRP A 353 -3.73 11.57 -21.46
CA TRP A 353 -3.97 10.22 -21.97
C TRP A 353 -3.40 10.06 -23.37
N PRO A 354 -2.90 8.87 -23.77
CA PRO A 354 -2.42 8.65 -25.13
C PRO A 354 -3.48 8.89 -26.23
N TRP A 355 -4.76 8.86 -25.88
CA TRP A 355 -5.91 9.03 -26.77
C TRP A 355 -6.70 10.32 -26.48
N SER A 356 -6.16 11.26 -25.69
CA SER A 356 -6.84 12.53 -25.41
C SER A 356 -6.90 13.45 -26.63
N SER A 357 -6.06 13.23 -27.65
CA SER A 357 -6.05 13.99 -28.90
C SER A 357 -7.38 13.95 -29.66
N ASP A 358 -8.16 12.90 -29.43
CA ASP A 358 -9.37 12.60 -30.21
C ASP A 358 -10.62 13.24 -29.59
N ARG A 359 -10.47 13.96 -28.47
CA ARG A 359 -11.58 14.55 -27.74
C ARG A 359 -11.96 15.94 -28.28
N PRO A 360 -13.25 16.18 -28.58
CA PRO A 360 -13.72 17.51 -28.94
C PRO A 360 -13.68 18.45 -27.72
N GLN A 361 -13.09 19.63 -27.90
CA GLN A 361 -12.95 20.77 -26.98
C GLN A 361 -12.67 20.46 -25.50
N ALA A 362 -11.43 20.72 -25.08
CA ALA A 362 -11.06 20.72 -23.67
C ALA A 362 -11.84 21.80 -22.89
N LEU A 363 -12.38 21.42 -21.72
CA LEU A 363 -12.92 22.38 -20.77
C LEU A 363 -11.83 23.40 -20.39
N ASP A 364 -12.19 24.69 -20.38
CA ASP A 364 -11.28 25.74 -19.93
C ASP A 364 -11.13 25.72 -18.41
N TRP A 365 -10.17 24.92 -17.93
CA TRP A 365 -9.85 24.79 -16.52
C TRP A 365 -9.24 26.05 -15.89
N SER A 366 -8.86 27.06 -16.69
CA SER A 366 -8.34 28.33 -16.17
C SER A 366 -9.40 29.11 -15.38
N LYS A 367 -10.69 28.85 -15.64
CA LYS A 367 -11.83 29.41 -14.89
C LYS A 367 -11.88 28.93 -13.44
N TYR A 368 -11.22 27.82 -13.13
CA TYR A 368 -11.15 27.27 -11.78
C TYR A 368 -9.75 27.55 -11.22
N PRO A 369 -9.59 28.56 -10.36
CA PRO A 369 -8.27 28.93 -9.87
C PRO A 369 -7.69 27.78 -9.05
N SER A 370 -6.38 27.60 -9.12
CA SER A 370 -5.64 26.72 -8.20
C SER A 370 -5.42 27.41 -6.85
N ASP A 371 -6.43 28.12 -6.33
CA ASP A 371 -6.32 28.85 -5.07
C ASP A 371 -6.17 27.86 -3.90
N ARG A 372 -4.98 27.85 -3.30
CA ARG A 372 -4.60 26.96 -2.20
C ARG A 372 -4.89 27.57 -0.82
N ARG A 373 -5.42 28.80 -0.73
CA ARG A 373 -5.68 29.47 0.55
C ARG A 373 -6.61 28.66 1.45
N GLY A 374 -7.69 28.12 0.89
CA GLY A 374 -8.63 27.27 1.63
C GLY A 374 -7.94 26.01 2.20
N PHE A 375 -7.04 25.39 1.43
CA PHE A 375 -6.24 24.27 1.90
C PHE A 375 -5.32 24.69 3.05
N PHE A 376 -4.48 25.71 2.89
CA PHE A 376 -3.52 26.10 3.91
C PHE A 376 -4.19 26.60 5.19
N GLN A 377 -5.29 27.36 5.08
CA GLN A 377 -6.09 27.73 6.24
C GLN A 377 -6.62 26.49 6.99
N SER A 378 -7.05 25.45 6.27
CA SER A 378 -7.50 24.19 6.89
C SER A 378 -6.35 23.43 7.57
N GLN A 379 -5.14 23.47 7.02
CA GLN A 379 -3.94 22.90 7.64
C GLN A 379 -3.53 23.68 8.89
N ASP A 380 -3.51 25.01 8.81
CA ASP A 380 -3.07 25.87 9.91
C ASP A 380 -4.04 25.80 11.09
N ARG A 381 -5.36 25.68 10.84
CA ARG A 381 -6.37 25.37 11.88
C ARG A 381 -6.13 24.01 12.55
N ARG A 382 -5.71 22.98 11.80
CA ARG A 382 -5.34 21.68 12.37
C ARG A 382 -4.04 21.74 13.16
N ALA A 383 -3.10 22.57 12.73
CA ALA A 383 -1.84 22.77 13.44
C ALA A 383 -2.05 23.52 14.77
N SER A 384 -3.03 24.42 14.85
CA SER A 384 -3.35 25.20 16.05
C SER A 384 -4.33 24.50 17.01
N ALA A 385 -5.03 23.45 16.58
CA ALA A 385 -5.89 22.67 17.46
C ALA A 385 -5.09 22.15 18.67
N PRO A 386 -5.63 22.20 19.91
CA PRO A 386 -4.93 21.74 21.11
C PRO A 386 -4.50 20.29 20.94
N ARG A 387 -3.20 20.09 20.74
CA ARG A 387 -2.62 18.75 20.76
C ARG A 387 -2.34 18.41 22.21
N PRO A 388 -2.67 17.20 22.69
CA PRO A 388 -2.18 16.76 23.99
C PRO A 388 -0.66 16.91 24.02
N GLN A 389 -0.17 17.84 24.85
CA GLN A 389 1.24 18.16 24.96
C GLN A 389 1.93 17.09 25.81
N TYR A 390 2.43 16.05 25.16
CA TYR A 390 3.31 15.10 25.80
C TYR A 390 4.74 15.69 25.80
N LYS A 391 5.32 15.93 26.98
CA LYS A 391 6.73 16.38 27.12
C LYS A 391 7.68 15.21 26.79
N TRP A 392 8.68 15.48 25.95
CA TRP A 392 9.50 14.44 25.29
C TRP A 392 10.98 14.46 25.68
N GLY A 393 11.62 13.29 25.71
CA GLY A 393 13.09 13.08 25.82
C GLY A 393 13.56 11.91 24.93
N PRO A 394 14.87 11.77 24.64
CA PRO A 394 15.41 10.67 23.84
C PRO A 394 15.09 9.30 24.48
N ASN A 395 14.73 8.29 23.67
CA ASN A 395 14.38 6.94 24.13
C ASN A 395 15.63 6.01 24.06
N PRO A 396 16.32 5.75 25.19
CA PRO A 396 17.51 4.91 25.23
C PRO A 396 17.17 3.43 24.95
N ASP A 397 15.95 3.01 25.28
CA ASP A 397 15.51 1.62 25.25
C ASP A 397 15.33 1.11 23.81
N MET A 398 14.90 1.96 22.88
CA MET A 398 14.77 1.58 21.46
C MET A 398 16.13 1.31 20.80
N THR A 399 17.15 2.10 21.16
CA THR A 399 18.51 1.90 20.65
C THR A 399 19.11 0.62 21.20
N ALA A 400 18.91 0.35 22.50
CA ALA A 400 19.34 -0.90 23.13
C ALA A 400 18.64 -2.12 22.51
N LEU A 401 17.34 -2.01 22.24
CA LEU A 401 16.56 -3.09 21.63
C LEU A 401 17.00 -3.41 20.20
N ILE A 402 17.22 -2.38 19.37
CA ILE A 402 17.74 -2.55 18.01
C ILE A 402 19.09 -3.24 18.04
N ARG A 403 19.99 -2.83 18.94
CA ARG A 403 21.30 -3.47 19.11
C ARG A 403 21.18 -4.94 19.54
N SER A 404 20.29 -5.25 20.49
CA SER A 404 20.04 -6.62 20.93
C SER A 404 19.52 -7.50 19.79
N GLY A 405 18.49 -7.06 19.08
CA GLY A 405 17.92 -7.83 17.96
C GLY A 405 18.90 -7.99 16.79
N LEU A 406 19.73 -6.98 16.51
CA LEU A 406 20.82 -7.11 15.53
C LEU A 406 21.86 -8.16 15.96
N SER A 407 22.17 -8.24 17.25
CA SER A 407 23.08 -9.26 17.79
C SER A 407 22.50 -10.66 17.63
N GLU A 408 21.24 -10.86 18.02
CA GLU A 408 20.57 -12.17 17.89
C GLU A 408 20.39 -12.57 16.41
N LEU A 409 20.11 -11.62 15.52
CA LEU A 409 20.07 -11.86 14.08
C LEU A 409 21.43 -12.33 13.56
N ARG A 410 22.52 -11.69 14.01
CA ARG A 410 23.88 -12.08 13.64
C ARG A 410 24.18 -13.49 14.14
N GLU A 411 23.87 -13.80 15.39
CA GLU A 411 24.05 -15.14 15.96
C GLU A 411 23.28 -16.21 15.18
N ALA A 412 22.06 -15.92 14.73
CA ALA A 412 21.28 -16.87 13.93
C ALA A 412 21.76 -17.01 12.49
N VAL A 413 22.24 -15.93 11.88
CA VAL A 413 22.91 -15.96 10.57
C VAL A 413 24.17 -16.83 10.66
N ASP A 414 24.97 -16.62 11.70
CA ASP A 414 26.20 -17.39 11.96
C ASP A 414 25.87 -18.87 12.26
N ALA A 415 24.86 -19.14 13.09
CA ALA A 415 24.41 -20.50 13.41
C ALA A 415 23.82 -21.25 12.21
N ALA A 416 23.22 -20.54 11.26
CA ALA A 416 22.75 -21.10 10.00
C ALA A 416 23.88 -21.33 8.97
N GLY A 417 25.14 -21.01 9.32
CA GLY A 417 26.29 -21.15 8.43
C GLY A 417 26.28 -20.17 7.27
N LEU A 418 25.46 -19.11 7.34
CA LEU A 418 25.38 -18.08 6.32
C LEU A 418 26.59 -17.13 6.51
N PRO A 419 27.30 -16.72 5.46
CA PRO A 419 28.47 -15.85 5.60
C PRO A 419 28.06 -14.48 6.17
N GLY A 420 28.38 -14.25 7.45
CA GLY A 420 27.96 -13.07 8.23
C GLY A 420 28.35 -11.73 7.58
N ASP A 421 29.42 -11.70 6.80
CA ASP A 421 29.92 -10.50 6.12
C ASP A 421 29.12 -10.11 4.86
N HIS A 422 28.29 -11.02 4.33
CA HIS A 422 27.54 -10.81 3.10
C HIS A 422 26.03 -10.69 3.31
N VAL A 423 25.44 -11.43 4.25
CA VAL A 423 24.00 -11.31 4.57
C VAL A 423 23.69 -9.99 5.28
N VAL A 424 24.68 -9.49 6.01
CA VAL A 424 24.67 -8.23 6.74
C VAL A 424 25.74 -7.30 6.14
N GLY A 425 25.84 -7.23 4.80
CA GLY A 425 26.70 -6.22 4.16
C GLY A 425 26.39 -4.86 4.78
N PRO A 426 27.41 -4.05 5.12
CA PRO A 426 27.45 -3.21 6.33
C PRO A 426 26.09 -2.54 6.56
N ILE A 427 25.22 -3.24 7.31
CA ILE A 427 24.22 -2.54 8.09
C ILE A 427 25.12 -1.69 8.95
N GLN A 428 25.11 -0.37 8.74
CA GLN A 428 25.77 0.53 9.67
C GLN A 428 25.38 0.02 11.06
N VAL A 429 26.38 -0.44 11.81
CA VAL A 429 26.20 -0.97 13.17
C VAL A 429 25.68 0.15 14.08
N GLU A 430 25.72 1.38 13.57
CA GLU A 430 24.93 2.49 14.04
C GLU A 430 23.48 2.36 13.56
N PRO A 431 22.51 2.23 14.48
CA PRO A 431 21.10 2.30 14.11
C PRO A 431 20.91 3.53 13.23
N PRO A 432 20.20 3.40 12.08
CA PRO A 432 20.03 4.51 11.17
C PRO A 432 19.62 5.76 11.96
N GLU A 433 20.31 6.87 11.73
CA GLU A 433 20.05 8.11 12.47
C GLU A 433 18.59 8.56 12.31
N ASP A 434 17.99 8.21 11.17
CA ASP A 434 16.58 8.44 10.91
C ASP A 434 15.70 7.29 11.43
N ARG A 435 14.61 7.69 12.09
CA ARG A 435 13.66 6.76 12.73
C ARG A 435 12.87 5.88 11.75
N ARG A 436 12.77 6.24 10.46
CA ARG A 436 12.13 5.35 9.47
C ARG A 436 13.02 4.16 9.19
N GLY A 437 14.33 4.37 9.13
CA GLY A 437 15.32 3.30 9.12
C GLY A 437 15.19 2.41 10.36
N GLN A 438 15.06 3.01 11.54
CA GLN A 438 14.96 2.26 12.81
C GLN A 438 13.67 1.42 12.89
N GLY A 439 12.53 2.00 12.53
CA GLY A 439 11.24 1.30 12.48
C GLY A 439 11.22 0.14 11.50
N ARG A 440 11.77 0.35 10.28
CA ARG A 440 11.92 -0.71 9.28
C ARG A 440 12.82 -1.83 9.79
N LEU A 441 13.91 -1.52 10.48
CA LEU A 441 14.79 -2.52 11.05
C LEU A 441 14.09 -3.33 12.15
N LEU A 442 13.32 -2.67 13.03
CA LEU A 442 12.50 -3.35 14.04
C LEU A 442 11.41 -4.24 13.40
N ALA A 443 10.78 -3.82 12.30
CA ALA A 443 9.84 -4.65 11.52
C ALA A 443 10.43 -6.00 11.16
N ARG A 444 11.66 -5.93 10.68
CA ARG A 444 12.42 -7.04 10.13
C ARG A 444 12.83 -7.99 11.24
N LEU A 445 13.37 -7.45 12.33
CA LEU A 445 13.72 -8.20 13.55
C LEU A 445 12.50 -8.85 14.20
N ALA A 446 11.35 -8.21 14.12
CA ALA A 446 10.17 -8.70 14.81
C ALA A 446 9.30 -9.67 13.97
N THR A 447 9.40 -9.57 12.65
CA THR A 447 8.97 -10.66 11.75
C THR A 447 9.85 -11.89 11.98
N TRP A 448 11.14 -11.69 12.22
CA TRP A 448 12.10 -12.74 12.54
C TRP A 448 11.85 -13.41 13.91
N GLY A 449 11.46 -12.65 14.93
CA GLY A 449 11.10 -13.17 16.27
C GLY A 449 9.94 -14.18 16.31
N GLN A 450 9.16 -14.33 15.23
CA GLN A 450 8.06 -15.32 15.14
C GLN A 450 8.55 -16.79 15.16
N GLY A 451 9.84 -17.04 14.90
CA GLY A 451 10.42 -18.39 14.93
C GLY A 451 10.99 -18.82 16.29
N LEU A 452 11.32 -17.88 17.18
CA LEU A 452 12.19 -18.13 18.33
C LEU A 452 11.42 -18.45 19.63
N PRO A 453 11.84 -19.50 20.38
CA PRO A 453 11.33 -19.79 21.73
C PRO A 453 11.53 -18.64 22.75
N HIS A 454 12.41 -17.69 22.44
CA HIS A 454 12.84 -16.62 23.35
C HIS A 454 12.20 -15.25 23.07
N ALA A 455 11.25 -15.11 22.14
CA ALA A 455 10.52 -13.85 21.94
C ALA A 455 9.85 -13.34 23.25
N ALA A 456 9.41 -14.27 24.10
CA ALA A 456 8.87 -13.96 25.43
C ALA A 456 9.96 -13.64 26.48
N SER A 457 11.23 -14.04 26.27
CA SER A 457 12.38 -13.69 27.11
C SER A 457 12.92 -12.30 26.73
N PHE A 458 12.92 -11.99 25.43
CA PHE A 458 13.19 -10.68 24.87
C PHE A 458 12.20 -9.64 25.43
N ALA A 459 10.89 -9.94 25.40
CA ALA A 459 9.85 -9.10 26.01
C ALA A 459 10.00 -8.93 27.54
N ARG A 460 10.33 -10.00 28.28
CA ARG A 460 10.51 -9.95 29.75
C ARG A 460 11.75 -9.19 30.20
N THR A 461 12.81 -9.18 29.39
CA THR A 461 14.04 -8.42 29.69
C THR A 461 13.76 -6.91 29.61
N ILE A 462 12.86 -6.48 28.73
CA ILE A 462 12.43 -5.08 28.57
C ILE A 462 11.60 -4.62 29.78
N GLU A 463 10.69 -5.45 30.25
CA GLU A 463 9.79 -5.16 31.40
C GLU A 463 10.56 -4.91 32.72
N SER A 464 11.72 -5.57 32.88
CA SER A 464 12.54 -5.44 34.09
C SER A 464 13.39 -4.18 34.19
N ARG A 465 13.55 -3.41 33.10
CA ARG A 465 14.60 -2.36 33.01
C ARG A 465 14.11 -0.92 32.88
N SER A 466 12.82 -0.63 32.64
CA SER A 466 12.41 0.77 32.41
C SER A 466 10.91 1.04 32.65
N PRO A 467 10.50 1.53 33.83
CA PRO A 467 9.09 1.78 34.14
C PRO A 467 8.50 3.08 33.56
N ARG A 468 9.27 3.97 32.92
CA ARG A 468 8.77 5.31 32.54
C ARG A 468 9.41 5.95 31.30
N VAL A 469 8.51 6.56 30.52
CA VAL A 469 8.68 7.66 29.55
C VAL A 469 9.06 7.27 28.12
N PHE A 470 8.18 7.62 27.17
CA PHE A 470 8.43 7.49 25.72
C PHE A 470 8.03 8.75 24.94
N SER A 471 8.81 9.07 23.89
CA SER A 471 8.38 9.42 22.49
C SER A 471 8.64 10.79 21.83
N ILE A 472 8.49 10.84 20.47
CA ILE A 472 8.24 12.00 19.54
C ILE A 472 7.63 11.50 18.19
N PHE A 473 6.65 12.18 17.59
CA PHE A 473 6.49 12.55 16.15
C PHE A 473 5.23 13.44 15.97
N PRO A 474 5.18 14.36 14.99
CA PRO A 474 3.92 14.96 14.54
C PRO A 474 3.11 13.93 13.75
N GLU A 475 1.80 13.94 13.95
CA GLU A 475 0.80 13.05 13.35
C GLU A 475 1.01 12.83 11.84
N TYR A 476 1.58 11.68 11.47
CA TYR A 476 1.36 11.10 10.16
C TYR A 476 0.05 10.30 10.22
N ASP A 477 -0.88 10.59 9.30
CA ASP A 477 -2.06 9.75 9.13
C ASP A 477 -1.66 8.43 8.43
N TYR A 478 -1.12 7.46 9.19
CA TYR A 478 -0.63 6.15 8.71
C TYR A 478 -1.70 5.24 8.09
N THR A 479 -2.94 5.70 8.08
CA THR A 479 -4.06 5.10 7.36
C THR A 479 -4.08 5.50 5.89
N THR A 480 -3.31 6.52 5.51
CA THR A 480 -2.96 6.78 4.11
C THR A 480 -1.64 6.03 3.88
N PRO A 481 -1.55 5.09 2.92
CA PRO A 481 -0.27 4.52 2.59
C PRO A 481 0.74 5.66 2.34
N PRO A 482 2.02 5.51 2.72
CA PRO A 482 3.02 6.50 2.36
C PRO A 482 2.85 6.80 0.88
N ALA A 483 2.84 8.08 0.51
CA ALA A 483 2.84 8.49 -0.90
C ALA A 483 3.84 7.57 -1.61
N ILE A 484 3.38 6.86 -2.64
CA ILE A 484 4.30 6.18 -3.54
C ILE A 484 5.14 7.30 -4.09
N GLY A 485 6.34 7.45 -3.52
CA GLY A 485 7.42 8.07 -4.22
C GLY A 485 7.69 7.16 -5.38
N GLY A 486 6.99 7.37 -6.49
CA GLY A 486 7.70 7.29 -7.75
C GLY A 486 8.87 8.24 -7.54
N SER A 487 10.05 7.70 -7.26
CA SER A 487 11.27 8.50 -7.25
C SER A 487 11.25 9.25 -8.58
N ALA A 488 11.16 10.58 -8.55
CA ALA A 488 11.27 11.38 -9.77
C ALA A 488 12.57 11.01 -10.50
#